data_AF-A0A7W8JFX2-F1
#
_entry.id   AF-A0A7W8JFX2-F1
#
_cell.length_a   1.000
_cell.length_b   1.000
_cell.length_c   1.000
_cell.angle_alpha   90.00
_cell.angle_beta   90.00
_cell.angle_gamma   90.00
#
_symmetry.space_group_name_H-M   'P 1'
#
loop_
_entity.id
_entity.type
_entity.pdbx_description
1 polymer ?
#
loop_
_entity_poly.entity_id
_entity_poly.type
_entity_poly.pdbx_seq_one_letter_code
_entity_poly.pdbx_strand_id
1 'polypeptide(L)'
;MYQQLRKRRKPLPVRYIFLITFVFFIISTVGSLWFINRGIEPTLMAIAEKETRRLANLVINNAISQQIAEDDFNVENFIKIEKDGQGKISAIDFNATVVNRVLAKTTNRVQRNLKAASEGKLSALEFPDVQVETEKEKGIIYYIPLGQATNNVLLGNLGPRIPVRFYVIGDVHSDVNKNIRPFGINNALIEIAIHIEVNVQIIIPFATKTATIQNDIPVAIQIIQGEVPQFYNQGGDGNTSIELPIE
;
A
#
# COMPACT_ATOMS: atom_id res chain seq x y z
N MET A 1 -80.17 -18.18 19.06
CA MET A 1 -78.85 -18.22 18.41
C MET A 1 -78.76 -17.04 17.44
N TYR A 2 -78.30 -15.87 17.89
CA TYR A 2 -78.21 -14.67 17.05
C TYR A 2 -76.89 -14.68 16.26
N GLN A 3 -76.98 -14.87 14.95
CA GLN A 3 -75.85 -14.74 14.03
C GLN A 3 -75.42 -13.26 13.95
N GLN A 4 -74.23 -12.95 14.44
CA GLN A 4 -73.63 -11.64 14.24
C GLN A 4 -73.26 -11.47 12.76
N LEU A 5 -74.01 -10.62 12.05
CA LEU A 5 -73.70 -10.19 10.69
C LEU A 5 -72.34 -9.46 10.69
N ARG A 6 -71.31 -10.11 10.14
CA ARG A 6 -70.03 -9.47 9.84
C ARG A 6 -70.27 -8.25 8.93
N LYS A 7 -70.11 -7.04 9.48
CA LYS A 7 -70.10 -5.78 8.73
C LYS A 7 -69.05 -5.89 7.61
N ARG A 8 -69.51 -6.07 6.36
CA ARG A 8 -68.63 -6.01 5.18
C ARG A 8 -68.04 -4.59 5.12
N ARG A 9 -66.74 -4.46 5.36
CA ARG A 9 -66.03 -3.18 5.24
C ARG A 9 -66.19 -2.69 3.81
N LYS A 10 -66.74 -1.49 3.62
CA LYS A 10 -66.82 -0.85 2.31
C LYS A 10 -65.40 -0.65 1.77
N PRO A 11 -65.12 -0.92 0.49
CA PRO A 11 -63.79 -0.67 -0.08
C PRO A 11 -63.43 0.81 0.08
N LEU A 12 -62.16 1.10 0.36
CA LEU A 12 -61.67 2.46 0.46
C LEU A 12 -61.89 3.19 -0.88
N PRO A 13 -62.23 4.50 -0.87
CA PRO A 13 -62.37 5.26 -2.11
C PRO A 13 -61.04 5.29 -2.87
N VAL A 14 -61.10 5.22 -4.21
CA VAL A 14 -59.92 5.11 -5.10
C VAL A 14 -58.87 6.19 -4.83
N ARG A 15 -59.29 7.41 -4.46
CA ARG A 15 -58.38 8.52 -4.10
C ARG A 15 -57.48 8.22 -2.90
N TYR A 16 -58.00 7.52 -1.88
CA TYR A 16 -57.22 7.12 -0.71
C TYR A 16 -56.28 5.96 -1.03
N ILE A 17 -56.70 5.04 -1.91
CA ILE A 17 -55.84 3.94 -2.37
C ILE A 17 -54.62 4.52 -3.10
N PHE A 18 -54.83 5.45 -4.04
CA PHE A 18 -53.75 6.14 -4.75
C PHE A 18 -52.81 6.90 -3.81
N LEU A 19 -53.36 7.59 -2.80
CA LEU A 19 -52.56 8.31 -1.83
C LEU A 19 -51.70 7.35 -0.99
N ILE A 20 -52.28 6.25 -0.51
CA ILE A 20 -51.56 5.25 0.29
C ILE A 20 -50.47 4.55 -0.53
N THR A 21 -50.74 4.17 -1.78
CA THR A 21 -49.73 3.54 -2.64
C THR A 21 -48.61 4.51 -2.99
N PHE A 22 -48.92 5.79 -3.23
CA PHE A 22 -47.90 6.81 -3.48
C PHE A 22 -47.02 7.06 -2.25
N VAL A 23 -47.61 7.18 -1.06
CA VAL A 23 -46.87 7.32 0.20
C VAL A 23 -46.01 6.08 0.45
N PHE A 24 -46.56 4.88 0.25
CA PHE A 24 -45.80 3.64 0.38
C PHE A 24 -44.64 3.56 -0.61
N PHE A 25 -44.84 3.99 -1.87
CA PHE A 25 -43.79 4.02 -2.88
C PHE A 25 -42.64 4.96 -2.50
N ILE A 26 -42.94 6.14 -1.97
CA ILE A 26 -41.91 7.07 -1.47
C ILE A 26 -41.16 6.45 -0.30
N ILE A 27 -41.86 5.91 0.70
CA ILE A 27 -41.25 5.27 1.87
C ILE A 27 -40.37 4.09 1.45
N SER A 28 -40.85 3.25 0.52
CA SER A 28 -40.10 2.11 0.00
C SER A 28 -38.87 2.54 -0.79
N THR A 29 -38.98 3.58 -1.61
CA THR A 29 -37.84 4.12 -2.38
C THR A 29 -36.78 4.69 -1.45
N VAL A 30 -37.17 5.52 -0.48
CA VAL A 30 -36.25 6.11 0.50
C VAL A 30 -35.62 5.02 1.37
N GLY A 31 -36.42 4.05 1.84
CA GLY A 31 -35.93 2.91 2.63
C GLY A 31 -34.95 2.03 1.85
N SER A 32 -35.22 1.78 0.57
CA SER A 32 -34.34 1.01 -0.31
C SER A 32 -33.02 1.75 -0.56
N LEU A 33 -33.05 3.04 -0.90
CA LEU A 33 -31.84 3.85 -1.07
C LEU A 33 -30.99 3.87 0.20
N TRP A 34 -31.63 4.02 1.37
CA TRP A 34 -30.93 4.03 2.65
C TRP A 34 -30.28 2.67 2.96
N PHE A 35 -30.99 1.56 2.71
CA PHE A 35 -30.46 0.21 2.89
C PHE A 35 -29.30 -0.09 1.94
N ILE A 36 -29.44 0.28 0.67
CA ILE A 36 -28.42 0.13 -0.36
C ILE A 36 -27.17 0.93 0.01
N ASN A 37 -27.32 2.19 0.38
CA ASN A 37 -26.18 3.04 0.76
C ASN A 37 -25.40 2.42 1.93
N ARG A 38 -26.11 1.96 2.97
CA ARG A 38 -25.49 1.36 4.16
C ARG A 38 -24.83 0.01 3.89
N GLY A 39 -25.26 -0.72 2.87
CA GLY A 39 -24.68 -2.01 2.46
C GLY A 39 -23.50 -1.88 1.48
N ILE A 40 -23.58 -0.95 0.53
CA ILE A 40 -22.59 -0.74 -0.53
C ILE A 40 -21.40 0.09 -0.05
N GLU A 41 -21.63 1.07 0.83
CA GLU A 41 -20.57 1.96 1.32
C GLU A 41 -19.33 1.22 1.87
N PRO A 42 -19.47 0.26 2.81
CA PRO A 42 -18.31 -0.40 3.39
C PRO A 42 -17.57 -1.28 2.37
N THR A 43 -18.28 -1.94 1.46
CA THR A 43 -17.63 -2.78 0.43
C THR A 43 -16.91 -1.92 -0.60
N LEU A 44 -17.52 -0.83 -1.04
CA LEU A 44 -16.88 0.09 -1.96
C LEU A 44 -15.65 0.76 -1.34
N MET A 45 -15.74 1.19 -0.08
CA MET A 45 -14.60 1.75 0.65
C MET A 45 -13.46 0.73 0.79
N ALA A 46 -13.77 -0.55 1.04
CA ALA A 46 -12.76 -1.60 1.15
C ALA A 46 -12.05 -1.88 -0.19
N ILE A 47 -12.80 -1.91 -1.30
CA ILE A 47 -12.21 -2.01 -2.64
C ILE A 47 -11.36 -0.77 -2.92
N ALA A 48 -11.88 0.41 -2.55
CA ALA A 48 -11.21 1.67 -2.78
C ALA A 48 -9.87 1.78 -2.02
N GLU A 49 -9.82 1.29 -0.79
CA GLU A 49 -8.60 1.22 0.00
C GLU A 49 -7.55 0.30 -0.63
N LYS A 50 -7.97 -0.87 -1.12
CA LYS A 50 -7.07 -1.82 -1.77
C LYS A 50 -6.47 -1.27 -3.05
N GLU A 51 -7.29 -0.71 -3.93
CA GLU A 51 -6.81 -0.14 -5.20
C GLU A 51 -5.95 1.10 -4.98
N THR A 52 -6.29 1.94 -4.00
CA THR A 52 -5.44 3.07 -3.61
C THR A 52 -4.09 2.60 -3.09
N ARG A 53 -4.06 1.59 -2.21
CA ARG A 53 -2.81 1.03 -1.70
C ARG A 53 -1.96 0.42 -2.82
N ARG A 54 -2.58 -0.31 -3.75
CA ARG A 54 -1.90 -0.85 -4.94
C ARG A 54 -1.26 0.28 -5.76
N LEU A 55 -2.02 1.31 -6.11
CA LEU A 55 -1.54 2.43 -6.92
C LEU A 55 -0.42 3.21 -6.23
N ALA A 56 -0.57 3.52 -4.94
CA ALA A 56 0.47 4.18 -4.18
C ALA A 56 1.76 3.35 -4.14
N ASN A 57 1.67 2.03 -3.92
CA ASN A 57 2.83 1.15 -3.96
C ASN A 57 3.52 1.16 -5.33
N LEU A 58 2.76 1.16 -6.43
CA LEU A 58 3.31 1.27 -7.78
C LEU A 58 4.04 2.61 -7.97
N VAL A 59 3.45 3.72 -7.51
CA VAL A 59 4.07 5.05 -7.59
C VAL A 59 5.35 5.12 -6.76
N ILE A 60 5.35 4.58 -5.53
CA ILE A 60 6.51 4.55 -4.64
C ILE A 60 7.64 3.71 -5.25
N ASN A 61 7.32 2.49 -5.70
CA ASN A 61 8.30 1.59 -6.30
C ASN A 61 8.90 2.19 -7.58
N ASN A 62 8.07 2.76 -8.45
CA ASN A 62 8.55 3.39 -9.69
C ASN A 62 9.45 4.61 -9.39
N ALA A 63 9.09 5.44 -8.40
CA ALA A 63 9.92 6.58 -7.98
C ALA A 63 11.32 6.14 -7.55
N ILE A 64 11.44 5.01 -6.84
CA ILE A 64 12.71 4.50 -6.36
C ILE A 64 13.48 3.79 -7.47
N SER A 65 12.83 2.98 -8.31
CA SER A 65 13.49 2.34 -9.45
C SER A 65 14.10 3.36 -10.41
N GLN A 66 13.40 4.45 -10.71
CA GLN A 66 13.97 5.55 -11.51
C GLN A 66 15.14 6.25 -10.80
N GLN A 67 15.03 6.45 -9.49
CA GLN A 67 16.10 7.06 -8.68
C GLN A 67 17.37 6.21 -8.63
N ILE A 68 17.24 4.87 -8.69
CA ILE A 68 18.35 3.93 -8.78
C ILE A 68 18.99 3.99 -10.17
N ALA A 69 18.19 4.11 -11.23
CA ALA A 69 18.65 4.13 -12.62
C ALA A 69 19.41 5.41 -13.03
N GLU A 70 19.19 6.53 -12.34
CA GLU A 70 19.80 7.84 -12.64
C GLU A 70 21.24 8.01 -12.09
N ASP A 71 21.99 6.93 -11.80
CA ASP A 71 23.40 6.91 -11.35
C ASP A 71 23.74 7.65 -10.04
N ASP A 72 22.78 8.32 -9.40
CA ASP A 72 22.95 9.06 -8.14
C ASP A 72 22.88 8.14 -6.89
N PHE A 73 22.60 6.86 -7.13
CA PHE A 73 22.37 5.82 -6.13
C PHE A 73 23.53 4.83 -6.11
N ASN A 74 24.73 5.33 -5.83
CA ASN A 74 25.90 4.47 -5.72
C ASN A 74 25.87 3.72 -4.37
N VAL A 75 25.06 2.66 -4.31
CA VAL A 75 24.84 1.79 -3.14
C VAL A 75 26.15 1.18 -2.64
N GLU A 76 27.13 1.00 -3.53
CA GLU A 76 28.46 0.52 -3.18
C GLU A 76 29.16 1.41 -2.13
N ASN A 77 28.76 2.67 -2.00
CA ASN A 77 29.29 3.60 -1.01
C ASN A 77 28.51 3.66 0.31
N PHE A 78 27.47 2.85 0.49
CA PHE A 78 26.69 2.81 1.73
C PHE A 78 27.49 2.17 2.85
N ILE A 79 28.32 1.19 2.48
CA ILE A 79 29.17 0.44 3.39
C ILE A 79 30.62 0.75 3.05
N LYS A 80 31.33 1.35 4.00
CA LYS A 80 32.78 1.55 3.93
C LYS A 80 33.44 0.36 4.62
N ILE A 81 34.19 -0.41 3.85
CA ILE A 81 34.99 -1.51 4.37
C ILE A 81 36.43 -1.00 4.51
N GLU A 82 36.90 -0.89 5.74
CA GLU A 82 38.30 -0.60 6.01
C GLU A 82 39.09 -1.90 6.00
N LYS A 83 40.27 -1.85 5.38
CA LYS A 83 41.18 -2.99 5.33
C LYS A 83 42.50 -2.64 6.02
N ASP A 84 43.09 -3.62 6.68
CA ASP A 84 44.43 -3.48 7.25
C ASP A 84 45.52 -3.53 6.17
N GLY A 85 46.79 -3.37 6.56
CA GLY A 85 47.94 -3.42 5.66
C GLY A 85 48.16 -4.77 4.95
N GLN A 86 47.43 -5.81 5.34
CA GLN A 86 47.44 -7.14 4.72
C GLN A 86 46.22 -7.36 3.80
N GLY A 87 45.35 -6.36 3.65
CA GLY A 87 44.15 -6.43 2.82
C GLY A 87 42.95 -7.11 3.49
N LYS A 88 43.02 -7.38 4.80
CA LYS A 88 41.97 -8.03 5.59
C LYS A 88 40.99 -6.99 6.13
N ILE A 89 39.72 -7.35 6.30
CA ILE A 89 38.69 -6.44 6.81
C ILE A 89 38.95 -6.11 8.29
N SER A 90 39.16 -4.84 8.60
CA SER A 90 39.40 -4.36 9.97
C SER A 90 38.16 -3.72 10.59
N ALA A 91 37.38 -2.98 9.80
CA ALA A 91 36.15 -2.32 10.25
C ALA A 91 35.12 -2.22 9.11
N ILE A 92 33.85 -2.17 9.48
CA ILE A 92 32.72 -1.98 8.58
C ILE A 92 31.94 -0.78 9.11
N ASP A 93 31.96 0.31 8.36
CA ASP A 93 31.25 1.54 8.69
C ASP A 93 30.12 1.82 7.70
N PHE A 94 29.07 2.50 8.15
CA PHE A 94 28.01 2.97 7.29
C PHE A 94 28.19 4.45 6.96
N ASN A 95 28.11 4.80 5.69
CA ASN A 95 28.21 6.18 5.25
C ASN A 95 26.90 6.95 5.49
N ALA A 96 26.71 7.43 6.73
CA ALA A 96 25.50 8.14 7.14
C ALA A 96 25.18 9.36 6.25
N THR A 97 26.18 10.06 5.73
CA THR A 97 25.99 11.19 4.82
C THR A 97 25.35 10.75 3.50
N VAL A 98 25.84 9.66 2.90
CA VAL A 98 25.27 9.11 1.66
C VAL A 98 23.87 8.58 1.92
N VAL A 99 23.68 7.83 3.00
CA VAL A 99 22.39 7.25 3.39
C VAL A 99 21.33 8.34 3.59
N ASN A 100 21.62 9.39 4.38
CA ASN A 100 20.67 10.47 4.63
C ASN A 100 20.38 11.30 3.39
N ARG A 101 21.37 11.51 2.51
CA ARG A 101 21.19 12.21 1.23
C ARG A 101 20.26 11.41 0.31
N VAL A 102 20.48 10.11 0.22
CA VAL A 102 19.62 9.19 -0.52
C VAL A 102 18.21 9.21 0.04
N LEU A 103 18.08 9.07 1.36
CA LEU A 103 16.79 9.08 2.05
C LEU A 103 16.02 10.35 1.69
N ALA A 104 16.62 11.52 1.88
CA ALA A 104 15.99 12.81 1.56
C ALA A 104 15.61 12.95 0.08
N LYS A 105 16.44 12.49 -0.86
CA LYS A 105 16.10 12.50 -2.30
C LYS A 105 14.90 11.59 -2.58
N THR A 106 14.90 10.38 -2.05
CA THR A 106 13.82 9.40 -2.17
C THR A 106 12.52 9.93 -1.59
N THR A 107 12.53 10.47 -0.36
CA THR A 107 11.35 11.08 0.29
C THR A 107 10.75 12.15 -0.60
N ASN A 108 11.58 13.06 -1.11
CA ASN A 108 11.12 14.17 -1.96
C ASN A 108 10.53 13.69 -3.29
N ARG A 109 11.14 12.67 -3.91
CA ARG A 109 10.66 12.13 -5.18
C ARG A 109 9.35 11.38 -5.00
N VAL A 110 9.23 10.56 -3.95
CA VAL A 110 7.99 9.86 -3.59
C VAL A 110 6.88 10.87 -3.27
N GLN A 111 7.16 11.89 -2.45
CA GLN A 111 6.20 12.97 -2.15
C GLN A 111 5.71 13.65 -3.43
N ARG A 112 6.62 13.99 -4.34
CA ARG A 112 6.27 14.64 -5.62
C ARG A 112 5.43 13.73 -6.51
N ASN A 113 5.80 12.46 -6.65
CA ASN A 113 5.10 11.52 -7.53
C ASN A 113 3.72 11.16 -6.98
N LEU A 114 3.57 10.93 -5.67
CA LEU A 114 2.27 10.70 -5.04
C LEU A 114 1.38 11.94 -5.13
N LYS A 115 1.94 13.15 -4.96
CA LYS A 115 1.19 14.39 -5.18
C LYS A 115 0.74 14.53 -6.63
N ALA A 116 1.62 14.28 -7.60
CA ALA A 116 1.26 14.31 -9.02
C ALA A 116 0.18 13.27 -9.36
N ALA A 117 0.26 12.06 -8.80
CA ALA A 117 -0.75 11.04 -8.93
C ALA A 117 -2.10 11.49 -8.34
N SER A 118 -2.09 12.12 -7.15
CA SER A 118 -3.32 12.68 -6.53
C SER A 118 -3.97 13.80 -7.35
N GLU A 119 -3.21 14.51 -8.18
CA GLU A 119 -3.69 15.56 -9.07
C GLU A 119 -4.21 15.00 -10.42
N GLY A 120 -4.15 13.68 -10.64
CA GLY A 120 -4.53 13.04 -11.89
C GLY A 120 -3.48 13.13 -12.99
N LYS A 121 -2.22 13.46 -12.66
CA LYS A 121 -1.09 13.54 -13.60
C LYS A 121 -0.32 12.22 -13.69
N LEU A 122 -1.03 11.09 -13.73
CA LEU A 122 -0.41 9.76 -13.82
C LEU A 122 0.14 9.47 -15.22
N SER A 123 -0.34 10.11 -16.28
CA SER A 123 0.12 9.87 -17.66
C SER A 123 1.60 10.23 -17.89
N ALA A 124 2.21 10.99 -16.98
CA ALA A 124 3.65 11.29 -16.98
C ALA A 124 4.51 10.24 -16.26
N LEU A 125 3.86 9.29 -15.57
CA LEU A 125 4.50 8.16 -14.91
C LEU A 125 4.21 6.95 -15.80
N GLU A 126 5.23 6.46 -16.52
CA GLU A 126 5.11 5.34 -17.45
C GLU A 126 4.70 4.06 -16.70
N PHE A 127 3.40 3.86 -16.52
CA PHE A 127 2.83 2.64 -15.93
C PHE A 127 2.42 1.68 -17.05
N PRO A 128 3.11 0.53 -17.23
CA PRO A 128 2.85 -0.41 -18.34
C PRO A 128 1.42 -0.98 -18.38
N ASP A 129 0.74 -1.04 -17.22
CA ASP A 129 -0.52 -1.78 -17.05
C ASP A 129 -1.71 -0.92 -16.58
N VAL A 130 -1.58 0.41 -16.51
CA VAL A 130 -2.65 1.28 -16.01
C VAL A 130 -3.19 2.13 -17.15
N GLN A 131 -4.31 1.72 -17.73
CA GLN A 131 -5.10 2.56 -18.64
C GLN A 131 -5.72 3.69 -17.83
N VAL A 132 -4.96 4.78 -17.64
CA VAL A 132 -5.50 6.02 -17.08
C VAL A 132 -6.34 6.66 -18.17
N GLU A 133 -7.67 6.55 -18.07
CA GLU A 133 -8.62 7.31 -18.87
C GLU A 133 -8.32 8.81 -18.62
N THR A 134 -7.49 9.38 -19.50
CA THR A 134 -7.04 10.78 -19.42
C THR A 134 -8.15 11.66 -19.96
N GLU A 135 -9.32 11.67 -19.30
CA GLU A 135 -10.41 12.58 -19.64
C GLU A 135 -10.91 13.34 -18.40
N LYS A 136 -10.40 14.58 -18.29
CA LYS A 136 -11.08 15.80 -17.83
C LYS A 136 -11.39 16.02 -16.35
N GLU A 137 -11.28 15.04 -15.46
CA GLU A 137 -11.55 15.29 -14.03
C GLU A 137 -10.27 15.20 -13.17
N LYS A 138 -9.77 16.37 -12.76
CA LYS A 138 -8.63 16.52 -11.85
C LYS A 138 -8.81 15.63 -10.61
N GLY A 139 -7.85 14.73 -10.37
CA GLY A 139 -7.76 13.91 -9.16
C GLY A 139 -8.61 12.63 -9.13
N ILE A 140 -9.24 12.21 -10.23
CA ILE A 140 -9.78 10.84 -10.34
C ILE A 140 -8.66 9.92 -10.83
N ILE A 141 -8.44 8.84 -10.09
CA ILE A 141 -7.29 7.96 -10.33
C ILE A 141 -7.77 6.61 -10.85
N TYR A 142 -8.95 6.16 -10.44
CA TYR A 142 -9.59 4.97 -10.99
C TYR A 142 -11.10 4.96 -10.70
N TYR A 143 -11.80 4.05 -11.38
CA TYR A 143 -13.23 3.86 -11.27
C TYR A 143 -13.55 2.45 -10.78
N ILE A 144 -14.51 2.34 -9.86
CA ILE A 144 -15.06 1.05 -9.41
C ILE A 144 -16.48 0.91 -9.96
N PRO A 145 -16.80 -0.13 -10.75
CA PRO A 145 -18.17 -0.43 -11.13
C PRO A 145 -19.02 -0.71 -9.89
N LEU A 146 -20.19 -0.07 -9.79
CA LEU A 146 -21.07 -0.22 -8.63
C LEU A 146 -21.43 -1.69 -8.33
N GLY A 147 -21.55 -2.51 -9.38
CA GLY A 147 -21.84 -3.93 -9.24
C GLY A 147 -20.75 -4.74 -8.52
N GLN A 148 -19.48 -4.30 -8.52
CA GLN A 148 -18.43 -4.94 -7.71
C GLN A 148 -18.75 -4.86 -6.21
N ALA A 149 -19.38 -3.77 -5.77
CA ALA A 149 -19.74 -3.57 -4.38
C ALA A 149 -20.93 -4.45 -3.91
N THR A 150 -21.70 -5.02 -4.84
CA THR A 150 -22.81 -5.94 -4.52
C THR A 150 -22.35 -7.34 -4.15
N ASN A 151 -21.06 -7.64 -4.25
CA ASN A 151 -20.46 -8.96 -3.98
C ASN A 151 -21.14 -10.11 -4.77
N ASN A 152 -21.68 -9.78 -5.96
CA ASN A 152 -22.33 -10.73 -6.85
C ASN A 152 -21.50 -10.83 -8.14
N VAL A 153 -21.02 -12.04 -8.43
CA VAL A 153 -20.18 -12.32 -9.60
C VAL A 153 -20.87 -11.92 -10.91
N LEU A 154 -22.20 -12.12 -11.01
CA LEU A 154 -22.96 -11.78 -12.21
C LEU A 154 -23.11 -10.28 -12.43
N LEU A 155 -23.08 -9.50 -11.35
CA LEU A 155 -23.24 -8.04 -11.39
C LEU A 155 -21.90 -7.31 -11.33
N GLY A 156 -20.77 -8.00 -11.09
CA GLY A 156 -19.48 -7.39 -10.79
C GLY A 156 -19.05 -6.29 -11.76
N ASN A 157 -19.28 -6.45 -13.07
CA ASN A 157 -18.89 -5.46 -14.07
C ASN A 157 -20.03 -4.55 -14.54
N LEU A 158 -21.19 -4.61 -13.90
CA LEU A 158 -22.37 -3.83 -14.26
C LEU A 158 -22.55 -2.60 -13.38
N GLY A 159 -23.32 -1.65 -13.89
CA GLY A 159 -23.71 -0.43 -13.18
C GLY A 159 -22.79 0.77 -13.45
N PRO A 160 -23.12 1.93 -12.86
CA PRO A 160 -22.36 3.16 -13.04
C PRO A 160 -20.96 3.02 -12.42
N ARG A 161 -19.98 3.68 -13.05
CA ARG A 161 -18.60 3.77 -12.58
C ARG A 161 -18.51 4.82 -11.48
N ILE A 162 -18.19 4.38 -10.26
CA ILE A 162 -18.00 5.27 -9.12
C ILE A 162 -16.55 5.77 -9.12
N PRO A 163 -16.31 7.09 -9.18
CA PRO A 163 -14.96 7.62 -9.16
C PRO A 163 -14.36 7.50 -7.76
N VAL A 164 -13.10 7.09 -7.69
CA VAL A 164 -12.30 7.16 -6.47
C VAL A 164 -11.17 8.15 -6.63
N ARG A 165 -11.05 9.00 -5.61
CA ARG A 165 -10.00 10.01 -5.50
C ARG A 165 -9.16 9.69 -4.27
N PHE A 166 -7.87 9.98 -4.32
CA PHE A 166 -7.07 10.02 -3.10
C PHE A 166 -6.16 11.24 -3.06
N TYR A 167 -5.85 11.71 -1.86
CA TYR A 167 -4.86 12.77 -1.61
C TYR A 167 -3.87 12.32 -0.55
N VAL A 168 -2.62 12.74 -0.67
CA VAL A 168 -1.63 12.56 0.40
C VAL A 168 -1.94 13.55 1.51
N ILE A 169 -1.97 13.07 2.76
CA ILE A 169 -2.13 13.89 3.96
C ILE A 169 -0.75 14.05 4.60
N GLY A 170 -0.25 15.29 4.63
CA GLY A 170 1.04 15.62 5.24
C GLY A 170 2.23 15.24 4.37
N ASP A 171 3.35 14.97 5.04
CA ASP A 171 4.62 14.61 4.41
C ASP A 171 4.84 13.10 4.44
N VAL A 172 5.46 12.57 3.38
CA VAL A 172 5.98 11.21 3.36
C VAL A 172 7.08 11.08 4.42
N HIS A 173 6.92 10.12 5.33
CA HIS A 173 7.97 9.74 6.26
C HIS A 173 8.77 8.58 5.66
N SER A 174 10.08 8.61 5.84
CA SER A 174 10.93 7.51 5.41
C SER A 174 12.08 7.31 6.37
N ASP A 175 12.40 6.06 6.64
CA ASP A 175 13.50 5.65 7.51
C ASP A 175 14.32 4.54 6.83
N VAL A 176 15.52 4.27 7.35
CA VAL A 176 16.41 3.22 6.85
C VAL A 176 16.50 2.11 7.87
N ASN A 177 15.92 0.96 7.52
CA ASN A 177 16.03 -0.25 8.30
C ASN A 177 17.30 -1.00 7.92
N LYS A 178 18.07 -1.41 8.93
CA LYS A 178 19.35 -2.12 8.79
C LYS A 178 19.24 -3.44 9.53
N ASN A 179 19.46 -4.53 8.81
CA ASN A 179 19.40 -5.87 9.36
C ASN A 179 20.70 -6.61 9.03
N ILE A 180 21.46 -6.97 10.06
CA ILE A 180 22.73 -7.69 9.94
C ILE A 180 22.53 -9.07 10.54
N ARG A 181 22.75 -10.13 9.75
CA ARG A 181 22.56 -11.52 10.17
C ARG A 181 23.79 -12.36 9.86
N PRO A 182 24.19 -13.30 10.74
CA PRO A 182 25.21 -14.29 10.39
C PRO A 182 24.78 -15.10 9.15
N PHE A 183 25.69 -15.32 8.21
CA PHE A 183 25.45 -16.06 6.97
C PHE A 183 26.62 -17.01 6.66
N GLY A 184 26.38 -18.32 6.73
CA GLY A 184 27.44 -19.31 6.52
C GLY A 184 28.58 -19.25 7.57
N ILE A 185 29.78 -19.67 7.16
CA ILE A 185 30.97 -19.68 8.02
C ILE A 185 31.65 -18.30 7.96
N ASN A 186 31.60 -17.55 9.05
CA ASN A 186 32.21 -16.22 9.23
C ASN A 186 31.79 -15.16 8.21
N ASN A 187 30.62 -15.26 7.60
CA ASN A 187 30.07 -14.13 6.83
C ASN A 187 28.91 -13.49 7.58
N ALA A 188 28.67 -12.22 7.26
CA ALA A 188 27.49 -11.48 7.67
C ALA A 188 26.73 -11.04 6.42
N LEU A 189 25.43 -11.30 6.39
CA LEU A 189 24.49 -10.72 5.43
C LEU A 189 24.01 -9.39 5.99
N ILE A 190 24.26 -8.32 5.25
CA ILE A 190 23.77 -6.97 5.55
C ILE A 190 22.66 -6.64 4.56
N GLU A 191 21.48 -6.36 5.10
CA GLU A 191 20.31 -5.91 4.37
C GLU A 191 20.00 -4.47 4.80
N ILE A 192 19.91 -3.57 3.83
CA ILE A 192 19.49 -2.19 4.00
C ILE A 192 18.20 -2.01 3.21
N ALA A 193 17.14 -1.62 3.89
CA ALA A 193 15.85 -1.30 3.29
C ALA A 193 15.42 0.11 3.66
N ILE A 194 14.76 0.80 2.73
CA ILE A 194 14.07 2.06 3.03
C ILE A 194 12.63 1.71 3.39
N HIS A 195 12.24 2.04 4.62
CA HIS A 195 10.86 2.00 5.07
C HIS A 195 10.19 3.32 4.72
N ILE A 196 9.07 3.27 4.00
CA ILE A 196 8.29 4.45 3.63
C ILE A 196 6.91 4.35 4.24
N GLU A 197 6.50 5.39 4.96
CA GLU A 197 5.16 5.54 5.51
C GLU A 197 4.51 6.80 4.96
N VAL A 198 3.31 6.64 4.40
CA VAL A 198 2.51 7.77 3.89
C VAL A 198 1.04 7.61 4.30
N ASN A 199 0.44 8.71 4.75
CA ASN A 199 -0.98 8.78 5.03
C ASN A 199 -1.71 9.30 3.80
N VAL A 200 -2.75 8.58 3.36
CA VAL A 200 -3.59 8.98 2.23
C VAL A 200 -5.04 9.06 2.65
N GLN A 201 -5.75 10.07 2.14
CA GLN A 201 -7.19 10.21 2.27
C GLN A 201 -7.85 9.66 1.02
N ILE A 202 -8.66 8.60 1.16
CA ILE A 202 -9.46 8.00 0.11
C ILE A 202 -10.85 8.62 0.14
N ILE A 203 -11.32 9.11 -1.00
CA ILE A 203 -12.59 9.82 -1.13
C ILE A 203 -13.43 9.12 -2.21
N ILE A 204 -14.61 8.69 -1.80
CA ILE A 204 -15.69 8.21 -2.66
C ILE A 204 -16.91 9.13 -2.47
N PRO A 205 -17.89 9.18 -3.39
CA PRO A 205 -18.95 10.21 -3.37
C PRO A 205 -19.74 10.36 -2.07
N PHE A 206 -19.83 9.31 -1.26
CA PHE A 206 -20.63 9.26 -0.05
C PHE A 206 -19.82 9.01 1.23
N ALA A 207 -18.49 8.83 1.14
CA ALA A 207 -17.65 8.56 2.31
C ALA A 207 -16.18 8.94 2.09
N THR A 208 -15.45 9.12 3.17
CA THR A 208 -14.02 9.41 3.16
C THR A 208 -13.33 8.64 4.27
N LYS A 209 -12.14 8.10 3.99
CA LYS A 209 -11.35 7.33 4.95
C LYS A 209 -9.87 7.64 4.81
N THR A 210 -9.16 7.76 5.92
CA THR A 210 -7.70 7.83 5.93
C THR A 210 -7.11 6.43 6.04
N ALA A 211 -6.10 6.14 5.22
CA ALA A 211 -5.35 4.90 5.25
C ALA A 211 -3.84 5.20 5.29
N THR A 212 -3.11 4.41 6.07
CA THR A 212 -1.65 4.45 6.11
C THR A 212 -1.10 3.38 5.16
N ILE A 213 -0.17 3.79 4.32
CA ILE A 213 0.50 2.95 3.34
C ILE A 213 1.96 2.85 3.77
N GLN A 214 2.39 1.62 4.00
CA GLN A 214 3.75 1.28 4.37
C GLN A 214 4.35 0.40 3.28
N ASN A 215 5.58 0.71 2.88
CA ASN A 215 6.30 -0.05 1.88
C ASN A 215 7.79 -0.15 2.27
N ASP A 216 8.30 -1.37 2.30
CA ASP A 216 9.71 -1.66 2.58
C ASP A 216 10.41 -2.02 1.28
N ILE A 217 11.40 -1.21 0.90
CA ILE A 217 12.11 -1.39 -0.36
C ILE A 217 13.56 -1.75 -0.07
N PRO A 218 14.01 -2.96 -0.43
CA PRO A 218 15.40 -3.35 -0.28
C PRO A 218 16.25 -2.52 -1.23
N VAL A 219 17.29 -1.90 -0.67
CA VAL A 219 18.19 -1.01 -1.39
C VAL A 219 19.57 -1.63 -1.56
N ALA A 220 20.07 -2.30 -0.52
CA ALA A 220 21.35 -2.95 -0.54
C ALA A 220 21.22 -4.32 0.14
N ILE A 221 21.79 -5.34 -0.50
CA ILE A 221 21.97 -6.66 0.09
C ILE A 221 23.40 -7.07 -0.20
N GLN A 222 24.22 -7.17 0.84
CA GLN A 222 25.64 -7.48 0.69
C GLN A 222 26.07 -8.54 1.70
N ILE A 223 26.83 -9.52 1.22
CA ILE A 223 27.52 -10.49 2.07
C ILE A 223 28.93 -9.96 2.32
N ILE A 224 29.30 -9.86 3.59
CA ILE A 224 30.65 -9.51 4.00
C ILE A 224 31.30 -10.75 4.61
N GLN A 225 32.40 -11.19 4.00
CA GLN A 225 33.18 -12.33 4.45
C GLN A 225 34.23 -11.88 5.46
N GLY A 226 34.16 -12.44 6.67
CA GLY A 226 35.19 -12.35 7.69
C GLY A 226 36.20 -13.48 7.57
N GLU A 227 37.28 -13.38 8.36
CA GLU A 227 38.28 -14.45 8.41
C GLU A 227 37.71 -15.71 9.07
N VAL A 228 38.04 -16.86 8.51
CA VAL A 228 37.75 -18.14 9.18
C VAL A 228 38.75 -18.30 10.31
N PRO A 229 38.32 -18.33 11.59
CA PRO A 229 39.24 -18.49 12.68
C PRO A 229 39.85 -19.89 12.60
N GLN A 230 41.14 -19.99 12.89
CA GLN A 230 41.87 -21.26 12.94
C GLN A 230 41.30 -22.20 14.03
N PHE A 231 40.54 -21.64 14.99
CA PHE A 231 39.91 -22.35 16.08
C PHE A 231 38.44 -21.94 16.22
N TYR A 232 37.52 -22.91 16.24
CA TYR A 232 36.11 -22.70 16.53
C TYR A 232 35.74 -23.49 17.78
N ASN A 233 35.55 -22.80 18.91
CA ASN A 233 35.11 -23.42 20.15
C ASN A 233 33.64 -23.08 20.37
N GLN A 234 32.75 -24.01 20.06
CA GLN A 234 31.32 -23.86 20.30
C GLN A 234 31.06 -24.16 21.77
N GLY A 235 30.84 -23.11 22.57
CA GLY A 235 30.82 -23.14 24.04
C GLY A 235 29.85 -24.12 24.69
N GLY A 236 30.23 -25.39 24.69
CA GLY A 236 29.76 -26.44 25.59
C GLY A 236 30.94 -26.92 26.42
N ASP A 237 30.74 -27.05 27.73
CA ASP A 237 31.71 -27.66 28.64
C ASP A 237 32.15 -29.03 28.10
N GLY A 238 33.39 -29.12 27.61
CA GLY A 238 34.05 -30.40 27.33
C GLY A 238 34.76 -30.52 25.98
N ASN A 239 36.07 -30.30 26.03
CA ASN A 239 37.14 -30.94 25.26
C ASN A 239 37.53 -30.50 23.84
N THR A 240 38.80 -30.03 23.83
CA THR A 240 39.87 -30.14 22.82
C THR A 240 39.73 -29.36 21.51
N SER A 241 40.52 -28.30 21.42
CA SER A 241 41.00 -27.70 20.17
C SER A 241 41.68 -28.79 19.32
N ILE A 242 41.21 -29.01 18.10
CA ILE A 242 41.91 -29.85 17.13
C ILE A 242 42.98 -28.98 16.45
N GLU A 243 44.25 -29.27 16.70
CA GLU A 243 45.37 -28.70 15.93
C GLU A 243 45.55 -29.52 14.64
N LEU A 244 45.59 -28.84 13.49
CA LEU A 244 46.03 -29.46 12.24
C LEU A 244 47.56 -29.50 12.21
N PRO A 245 48.19 -30.62 11.83
CA PRO A 245 49.63 -30.67 11.66
C PRO A 245 50.03 -29.75 10.50
N ILE A 246 50.95 -28.84 10.79
CA ILE A 246 51.69 -28.09 9.78
C ILE A 246 52.74 -29.03 9.16
N GLU A 247 52.68 -29.22 7.84
CA GLU A 247 53.80 -29.73 7.03
C GLU A 247 54.90 -28.69 6.87
#